data_AF-A0A2V9AUH8-F1
#
_entry.id   AF-A0A2V9AUH8-F1
#
_cell.length_a   1.000
_cell.length_b   1.000
_cell.length_c   1.000
_cell.angle_alpha   90.00
_cell.angle_beta   90.00
_cell.angle_gamma   90.00
#
_symmetry.space_group_name_H-M   'P 1'
#
loop_
_entity.id
_entity.type
_entity.pdbx_description
1 polymer ?
#
loop_
_entity_poly.entity_id
_entity_poly.type
_entity_poly.pdbx_seq_one_letter_code
_entity_poly.pdbx_strand_id
1 'polypeptide(L)'
;MRERNLVQGLNVKSLLLEGWRFAANAAFLFLVTFSAPCVRAQAPAGPLPQAASKDTPGSSQVNTPPPNVPRTKNLAGTWRLNVDDSDDPSKKLQQARGSQNGGQGGGRRGGGMGGGWPGGGGRGGYGGRGTGGGESDSDRRKMQLFLQPAQQLTVSQKDPEIDVTDDDDRKFAFYTDNRKIEKSKDPNHQGFLAKWDEFRLVAEGKDPHGNKYERSYDVLEGNQQLRETLFLKIGRNNTEISIHYLYDLVSRAPSQGPASQ
;
A
#
# COMPACT_ATOMS: atom_id res chain seq x y z
N MET A 1 63.39 -1.45 -2.71
CA MET A 1 63.25 -0.35 -3.69
C MET A 1 62.60 -0.92 -4.94
N ARG A 2 61.52 -0.26 -5.42
CA ARG A 2 60.81 -0.40 -6.72
C ARG A 2 59.88 -1.63 -6.83
N GLU A 3 58.61 -1.53 -6.44
CA GLU A 3 57.48 -0.94 -7.20
C GLU A 3 57.44 -1.28 -8.69
N ARG A 4 56.37 -1.98 -9.09
CA ARG A 4 55.66 -1.76 -10.37
C ARG A 4 54.16 -1.97 -10.17
N ASN A 5 53.47 -0.84 -10.04
CA ASN A 5 52.06 -0.65 -10.37
C ASN A 5 51.86 -0.84 -11.88
N LEU A 6 50.79 -1.54 -12.31
CA LEU A 6 49.96 -1.15 -13.46
C LEU A 6 48.76 -2.12 -13.61
N VAL A 7 47.55 -1.66 -13.29
CA VAL A 7 46.35 -1.98 -14.10
C VAL A 7 45.59 -0.69 -14.28
N GLN A 8 45.44 -0.31 -15.55
CA GLN A 8 44.79 0.89 -16.02
C GLN A 8 43.27 0.71 -16.07
N GLY A 9 42.56 1.77 -15.68
CA GLY A 9 41.54 2.44 -16.50
C GLY A 9 40.29 1.66 -16.90
N LEU A 10 39.20 1.85 -16.15
CA LEU A 10 37.86 1.94 -16.73
C LEU A 10 37.22 3.26 -16.30
N ASN A 11 37.08 4.12 -17.30
CA ASN A 11 36.49 5.44 -17.27
C ASN A 11 34.99 5.27 -17.51
N VAL A 12 34.15 5.54 -16.51
CA VAL A 12 32.71 5.73 -16.71
C VAL A 12 32.34 7.11 -16.18
N LYS A 13 32.32 8.07 -17.11
CA LYS A 13 31.58 9.31 -16.96
C LYS A 13 30.09 9.00 -17.08
N SER A 14 29.31 9.21 -16.03
CA SER A 14 27.88 9.50 -16.17
C SER A 14 27.37 10.32 -14.99
N LEU A 15 27.31 11.63 -15.25
CA LEU A 15 26.26 12.58 -14.89
C LEU A 15 25.79 12.67 -13.43
N LEU A 16 26.31 13.70 -12.76
CA LEU A 16 25.68 14.43 -11.67
C LEU A 16 24.54 15.34 -12.18
N LEU A 17 23.76 15.82 -11.20
CA LEU A 17 22.66 16.82 -11.22
C LEU A 17 21.26 16.23 -11.52
N GLU A 18 20.21 16.44 -10.71
CA GLU A 18 19.91 17.58 -9.82
C GLU A 18 19.28 17.18 -8.48
N GLY A 19 19.47 18.08 -7.51
CA GLY A 19 18.99 17.97 -6.14
C GLY A 19 17.59 18.54 -5.90
N TRP A 20 17.05 18.11 -4.75
CA TRP A 20 16.23 18.85 -3.79
C TRP A 20 15.19 19.87 -4.26
N ARG A 21 13.92 19.61 -3.90
CA ARG A 21 13.15 20.46 -2.97
C ARG A 21 12.21 19.62 -2.10
N PHE A 22 12.37 19.71 -0.78
CA PHE A 22 11.31 19.44 0.21
C PHE A 22 10.54 20.73 0.49
N ALA A 23 9.31 20.57 0.99
CA ALA A 23 8.35 21.52 1.59
C ALA A 23 7.03 21.57 0.79
N ALA A 24 5.84 21.66 1.39
CA ALA A 24 5.30 21.52 2.74
C ALA A 24 3.77 21.73 2.65
N ASN A 25 3.07 21.47 3.76
CA ASN A 25 1.72 21.96 4.16
C ASN A 25 0.52 21.14 3.65
N ALA A 26 -0.23 20.42 4.49
CA ALA A 26 -1.01 20.78 5.71
C ALA A 26 -2.34 21.48 5.39
N ALA A 27 -3.45 20.84 5.75
CA ALA A 27 -4.49 21.35 6.66
C ALA A 27 -5.83 20.64 6.41
N PHE A 28 -6.35 19.94 7.41
CA PHE A 28 -7.80 19.79 7.57
C PHE A 28 -8.16 20.24 8.99
N LEU A 29 -8.85 21.37 9.02
CA LEU A 29 -9.39 22.04 10.19
C LEU A 29 -10.82 21.52 10.36
N PHE A 30 -11.11 20.71 11.39
CA PHE A 30 -12.48 20.44 11.80
C PHE A 30 -12.80 21.29 13.03
N LEU A 31 -13.60 22.33 12.80
CA LEU A 31 -14.22 23.14 13.82
C LEU A 31 -15.51 22.43 14.26
N VAL A 32 -15.54 21.85 15.46
CA VAL A 32 -16.77 21.36 16.09
C VAL A 32 -17.27 22.45 17.04
N THR A 33 -18.35 23.13 16.67
CA THR A 33 -19.07 24.04 17.56
C THR A 33 -20.18 23.27 18.29
N PHE A 34 -20.08 23.26 19.62
CA PHE A 34 -21.16 22.84 20.52
C PHE A 34 -22.32 23.83 20.44
N SER A 35 -23.54 23.32 20.30
CA SER A 35 -24.73 24.04 20.73
C SER A 35 -25.76 23.07 21.32
N ALA A 36 -26.15 23.34 22.56
CA ALA A 36 -27.33 22.84 23.26
C ALA A 36 -27.74 23.96 24.24
N PRO A 37 -28.96 23.99 24.81
CA PRO A 37 -30.17 23.23 24.51
C PRO A 37 -31.41 24.16 24.32
N CYS A 38 -32.56 23.60 23.93
CA CYS A 38 -33.84 24.17 24.35
C CYS A 38 -34.83 23.07 24.70
N VAL A 39 -35.25 23.13 25.96
CA VAL A 39 -36.24 22.28 26.60
C VAL A 39 -37.64 22.66 26.07
N ARG A 40 -38.43 21.67 25.69
CA ARG A 40 -39.89 21.73 25.85
C ARG A 40 -40.37 20.44 26.48
N ALA A 41 -40.94 20.59 27.67
CA ALA A 41 -41.62 19.55 28.41
C ALA A 41 -42.97 19.23 27.76
N GLN A 42 -43.31 17.94 27.66
CA GLN A 42 -44.69 17.49 27.57
C GLN A 42 -44.85 16.14 28.31
N ALA A 43 -46.00 16.01 28.97
CA ALA A 43 -46.31 15.18 30.14
C ALA A 43 -46.34 13.64 29.88
N PRO A 44 -46.36 12.81 30.95
CA PRO A 44 -46.09 11.37 30.85
C PRO A 44 -47.33 10.57 30.43
N ALA A 45 -47.14 9.62 29.50
CA ALA A 45 -48.08 8.53 29.24
C ALA A 45 -47.45 7.22 29.75
N GLY A 46 -48.23 6.46 30.51
CA GLY A 46 -47.81 5.32 31.34
C GLY A 46 -47.27 4.08 30.59
N PRO A 47 -46.98 2.99 31.34
CA PRO A 47 -46.27 1.84 30.81
C PRO A 47 -47.24 0.95 30.02
N LEU A 48 -46.91 0.64 28.78
CA LEU A 48 -47.59 -0.38 27.99
C LEU A 48 -46.54 -1.26 27.26
N PRO A 49 -46.92 -2.50 26.95
CA PRO A 49 -46.15 -3.70 27.28
C PRO A 49 -45.07 -4.07 26.25
N GLN A 50 -44.05 -4.79 26.71
CA GLN A 50 -43.18 -5.59 25.84
C GLN A 50 -44.05 -6.59 25.07
N ALA A 51 -44.15 -6.43 23.76
CA ALA A 51 -44.69 -7.42 22.85
C ALA A 51 -43.60 -7.83 21.86
N ALA A 52 -43.45 -9.15 21.78
CA ALA A 52 -42.38 -9.88 21.15
C ALA A 52 -42.20 -9.63 19.65
N SER A 53 -40.97 -9.91 19.24
CA SER A 53 -40.42 -10.02 17.89
C SER A 53 -41.36 -10.72 16.89
N LYS A 54 -41.38 -10.20 15.66
CA LYS A 54 -41.58 -11.02 14.46
C LYS A 54 -40.48 -10.71 13.46
N ASP A 55 -39.83 -11.78 13.02
CA ASP A 55 -38.67 -11.84 12.16
C ASP A 55 -38.85 -11.15 10.80
N THR A 56 -37.79 -10.51 10.31
CA THR A 56 -37.39 -10.58 8.89
C THR A 56 -35.87 -10.41 8.80
N PRO A 57 -35.15 -11.28 8.06
CA PRO A 57 -33.69 -11.32 8.04
C PRO A 57 -33.12 -10.25 7.12
N GLY A 58 -32.60 -9.20 7.73
CA GLY A 58 -31.75 -8.21 7.09
C GLY A 58 -30.55 -7.99 7.99
N SER A 59 -29.58 -8.92 7.95
CA SER A 59 -28.27 -8.73 8.57
C SER A 59 -27.52 -7.63 7.83
N SER A 60 -27.94 -6.38 8.03
CA SER A 60 -26.99 -5.28 8.09
C SER A 60 -26.16 -5.57 9.33
N GLN A 61 -25.03 -6.25 9.15
CA GLN A 61 -23.98 -6.23 10.16
C GLN A 61 -23.64 -4.75 10.32
N VAL A 62 -24.18 -4.15 11.38
CA VAL A 62 -23.59 -2.99 11.99
C VAL A 62 -22.17 -3.43 12.29
N ASN A 63 -21.23 -3.00 11.45
CA ASN A 63 -19.81 -3.05 11.78
C ASN A 63 -19.67 -2.16 13.02
N THR A 64 -19.89 -2.74 14.20
CA THR A 64 -19.39 -2.20 15.44
C THR A 64 -17.93 -1.87 15.18
N PRO A 65 -17.47 -0.63 15.45
CA PRO A 65 -16.06 -0.33 15.46
C PRO A 65 -15.39 -1.44 16.26
N PRO A 66 -14.32 -2.07 15.75
CA PRO A 66 -13.61 -3.08 16.52
C PRO A 66 -13.33 -2.48 17.91
N PRO A 67 -13.43 -3.30 18.98
CA PRO A 67 -13.18 -2.84 20.35
C PRO A 67 -11.90 -2.01 20.37
N ASN A 68 -11.82 -1.01 21.25
CA ASN A 68 -10.64 -0.16 21.41
C ASN A 68 -9.44 -1.01 21.88
N VAL A 69 -8.85 -1.76 20.96
CA VAL A 69 -7.67 -2.59 21.20
C VAL A 69 -6.49 -1.65 21.32
N PRO A 70 -5.68 -1.78 22.39
CA PRO A 70 -4.52 -0.93 22.57
C PRO A 70 -3.62 -0.97 21.32
N ARG A 71 -3.41 0.20 20.70
CA ARG A 71 -2.46 0.36 19.61
C ARG A 71 -1.08 0.64 20.15
N THR A 72 -0.04 0.19 19.46
CA THR A 72 1.36 0.38 19.85
C THR A 72 2.21 0.81 18.66
N LYS A 73 3.32 1.48 18.95
CA LYS A 73 4.41 1.73 17.99
C LYS A 73 5.47 0.62 17.99
N ASN A 74 5.30 -0.40 18.82
CA ASN A 74 6.23 -1.53 18.87
C ASN A 74 5.86 -2.57 17.81
N LEU A 75 6.61 -2.59 16.71
CA LEU A 75 6.44 -3.54 15.61
C LEU A 75 7.35 -4.78 15.77
N ALA A 76 8.21 -4.80 16.80
CA ALA A 76 9.30 -5.77 16.90
C ALA A 76 8.80 -7.20 17.14
N GLY A 77 9.27 -8.12 16.31
CA GLY A 77 8.85 -9.53 16.36
C GLY A 77 9.04 -10.25 15.03
N THR A 78 8.76 -11.54 15.06
CA THR A 78 8.62 -12.36 13.86
C THR A 78 7.13 -12.53 13.58
N TRP A 79 6.73 -12.24 12.35
CA TRP A 79 5.35 -12.20 11.88
C TRP A 79 5.20 -13.14 10.69
N ARG A 80 4.11 -13.91 10.62
CA ARG A 80 3.84 -14.84 9.52
C ARG A 80 2.58 -14.44 8.79
N LEU A 81 2.61 -14.46 7.46
CA LEU A 81 1.48 -14.06 6.64
C LEU A 81 0.24 -14.90 6.95
N ASN A 82 -0.87 -14.23 7.22
CA ASN A 82 -2.20 -14.80 7.25
C ASN A 82 -2.81 -14.60 5.86
N VAL A 83 -2.74 -15.63 5.03
CA VAL A 83 -3.18 -15.58 3.63
C VAL A 83 -4.70 -15.39 3.52
N ASP A 84 -5.46 -15.91 4.49
CA ASP A 84 -6.92 -15.89 4.47
C ASP A 84 -7.48 -14.49 4.75
N ASP A 85 -6.82 -13.72 5.62
CA ASP A 85 -7.21 -12.34 5.95
C ASP A 85 -6.47 -11.29 5.11
N SER A 86 -5.50 -11.69 4.29
CA SER A 86 -4.76 -10.81 3.39
C SER A 86 -5.48 -10.57 2.05
N ASP A 87 -5.24 -9.41 1.46
CA ASP A 87 -5.67 -9.12 0.10
C ASP A 87 -4.85 -9.91 -0.93
N ASP A 88 -5.51 -10.42 -1.98
CA ASP A 88 -4.84 -10.96 -3.17
C ASP A 88 -4.43 -9.79 -4.11
N PRO A 89 -3.12 -9.56 -4.32
CA PRO A 89 -2.66 -8.43 -5.13
C PRO A 89 -3.12 -8.52 -6.59
N SER A 90 -3.18 -9.73 -7.14
CA SER A 90 -3.58 -9.96 -8.52
C SER A 90 -5.05 -9.60 -8.71
N LYS A 91 -5.91 -9.97 -7.74
CA LYS A 91 -7.33 -9.58 -7.76
C LYS A 91 -7.50 -8.07 -7.59
N LYS A 92 -6.77 -7.42 -6.66
CA LYS A 92 -6.82 -5.95 -6.49
C LYS A 92 -6.41 -5.21 -7.76
N LEU A 93 -5.35 -5.67 -8.43
CA LEU A 93 -4.93 -5.11 -9.73
C LEU A 93 -5.96 -5.33 -10.83
N GLN A 94 -6.55 -6.53 -10.91
CA GLN A 94 -7.59 -6.84 -11.89
C GLN A 94 -8.84 -5.99 -11.67
N GLN A 95 -9.27 -5.81 -10.42
CA GLN A 95 -10.42 -4.97 -10.06
C GLN A 95 -10.18 -3.51 -10.44
N ALA A 96 -8.99 -2.97 -10.16
CA ALA A 96 -8.64 -1.62 -10.55
C ALA A 96 -8.66 -1.44 -12.08
N ARG A 97 -8.10 -2.40 -12.83
CA ARG A 97 -8.12 -2.40 -14.31
C ARG A 97 -9.52 -2.62 -14.90
N GLY A 98 -10.35 -3.42 -14.25
CA GLY A 98 -11.72 -3.72 -14.67
C GLY A 98 -12.70 -2.57 -14.40
N SER A 99 -12.52 -1.86 -13.27
CA SER A 99 -13.25 -0.62 -12.97
C SER A 99 -12.97 0.47 -14.02
N GLN A 100 -11.83 0.41 -14.71
CA GLN A 100 -11.47 1.29 -15.82
C GLN A 100 -12.38 1.13 -17.05
N ASN A 101 -13.02 -0.04 -17.22
CA ASN A 101 -13.92 -0.34 -18.35
C ASN A 101 -15.42 -0.19 -18.00
N GLY A 102 -15.75 0.21 -16.78
CA GLY A 102 -17.13 0.25 -16.25
C GLY A 102 -17.87 1.58 -16.42
N GLY A 103 -17.38 2.50 -17.25
CA GLY A 103 -18.04 3.78 -17.52
C GLY A 103 -19.11 3.68 -18.63
N GLN A 104 -20.39 3.62 -18.23
CA GLN A 104 -21.56 4.05 -19.01
C GLN A 104 -21.88 3.31 -20.33
N GLY A 105 -22.80 2.34 -20.28
CA GLY A 105 -23.32 1.74 -21.52
C GLY A 105 -24.33 0.59 -21.37
N GLY A 106 -25.11 0.54 -20.30
CA GLY A 106 -26.31 -0.31 -20.27
C GLY A 106 -27.35 0.25 -21.24
N GLY A 107 -27.50 -0.37 -22.41
CA GLY A 107 -28.56 0.02 -23.32
C GLY A 107 -28.52 -0.59 -24.72
N ARG A 108 -29.36 -1.62 -24.90
CA ARG A 108 -30.11 -1.96 -26.13
C ARG A 108 -29.41 -2.79 -27.21
N ARG A 109 -29.99 -3.98 -27.38
CA ARG A 109 -30.52 -4.54 -28.65
C ARG A 109 -29.57 -4.59 -29.85
N GLY A 110 -29.34 -5.81 -30.35
CA GLY A 110 -29.11 -5.98 -31.79
C GLY A 110 -28.37 -7.25 -32.13
N GLY A 111 -29.09 -8.38 -32.09
CA GLY A 111 -28.80 -9.43 -33.06
C GLY A 111 -28.89 -8.81 -34.45
N GLY A 112 -27.84 -8.99 -35.25
CA GLY A 112 -27.67 -8.33 -36.54
C GLY A 112 -26.82 -9.19 -37.44
N MET A 113 -27.47 -10.15 -38.07
CA MET A 113 -27.02 -10.84 -39.26
C MET A 113 -26.79 -9.81 -40.39
N GLY A 114 -25.68 -9.88 -41.13
CA GLY A 114 -25.61 -9.20 -42.43
C GLY A 114 -24.22 -8.83 -42.97
N GLY A 115 -23.86 -9.44 -44.11
CA GLY A 115 -22.99 -8.89 -45.17
C GLY A 115 -21.48 -8.91 -44.89
N GLY A 116 -20.62 -9.61 -45.62
CA GLY A 116 -20.65 -9.86 -47.06
C GLY A 116 -20.11 -8.65 -47.83
N TRP A 117 -18.78 -8.49 -47.89
CA TRP A 117 -18.09 -7.72 -48.93
C TRP A 117 -16.71 -8.34 -49.24
N PRO A 118 -16.45 -8.75 -50.49
CA PRO A 118 -15.13 -9.19 -50.94
C PRO A 118 -14.39 -8.06 -51.69
N GLY A 119 -13.08 -7.98 -51.49
CA GLY A 119 -12.18 -7.30 -52.44
C GLY A 119 -11.57 -5.99 -51.95
N GLY A 120 -10.25 -5.91 -52.06
CA GLY A 120 -9.51 -4.67 -51.84
C GLY A 120 -8.02 -4.92 -51.60
N GLY A 121 -7.29 -5.32 -52.64
CA GLY A 121 -5.84 -5.31 -52.63
C GLY A 121 -5.31 -3.89 -52.41
N GLY A 122 -4.41 -3.72 -51.44
CA GLY A 122 -3.77 -2.46 -51.09
C GLY A 122 -2.30 -2.70 -50.76
N ARG A 123 -1.47 -2.44 -51.77
CA ARG A 123 -0.01 -2.47 -51.75
C ARG A 123 0.53 -1.29 -50.93
N GLY A 124 1.45 -1.54 -50.00
CA GLY A 124 2.44 -0.56 -49.53
C GLY A 124 1.94 0.52 -48.55
N GLY A 125 2.42 0.45 -47.32
CA GLY A 125 2.26 1.51 -46.33
C GLY A 125 3.11 1.23 -45.11
N TYR A 126 4.34 1.74 -45.14
CA TYR A 126 5.24 1.81 -43.99
C TYR A 126 4.52 2.40 -42.77
N GLY A 127 4.69 1.72 -41.62
CA GLY A 127 4.84 2.37 -40.30
C GLY A 127 3.71 3.31 -39.88
N GLY A 128 2.55 2.76 -39.56
CA GLY A 128 1.48 3.55 -38.97
C GLY A 128 0.46 2.68 -38.25
N ARG A 129 0.83 2.11 -37.09
CA ARG A 129 -0.18 1.54 -36.18
C ARG A 129 0.30 1.47 -34.74
N GLY A 130 -0.22 2.38 -33.92
CA GLY A 130 -0.45 2.14 -32.50
C GLY A 130 0.66 2.59 -31.57
N THR A 131 0.55 3.83 -31.10
CA THR A 131 0.99 4.29 -29.77
C THR A 131 0.17 3.57 -28.68
N GLY A 132 0.12 2.24 -28.72
CA GLY A 132 -0.43 1.38 -27.69
C GLY A 132 0.69 1.05 -26.72
N GLY A 133 1.06 2.01 -25.88
CA GLY A 133 2.00 1.80 -24.78
C GLY A 133 1.42 0.80 -23.78
N GLY A 134 1.51 -0.48 -24.12
CA GLY A 134 1.25 -1.60 -23.24
C GLY A 134 2.50 -1.86 -22.40
N GLU A 135 2.29 -2.08 -21.11
CA GLU A 135 3.30 -2.55 -20.18
C GLU A 135 3.99 -3.81 -20.74
N SER A 136 5.32 -3.78 -20.83
CA SER A 136 6.09 -4.94 -21.31
C SER A 136 5.91 -6.13 -20.37
N ASP A 137 6.09 -7.35 -20.86
CA ASP A 137 6.01 -8.54 -20.01
C ASP A 137 7.03 -8.53 -18.88
N SER A 138 8.21 -7.93 -19.11
CA SER A 138 9.23 -7.73 -18.09
C SER A 138 8.78 -6.75 -17.01
N ASP A 139 8.14 -5.64 -17.38
CA ASP A 139 7.67 -4.64 -16.42
C ASP A 139 6.54 -5.22 -15.56
N ARG A 140 5.61 -5.95 -16.20
CA ARG A 140 4.54 -6.66 -15.51
C ARG A 140 5.05 -7.65 -14.48
N ARG A 141 6.09 -8.42 -14.82
CA ARG A 141 6.74 -9.37 -13.89
C ARG A 141 7.40 -8.65 -12.72
N LYS A 142 8.14 -7.56 -12.96
CA LYS A 142 8.75 -6.77 -11.89
C LYS A 142 7.68 -6.23 -10.94
N MET A 143 6.56 -5.77 -11.49
CA MET A 143 5.44 -5.30 -10.67
C MET A 143 4.83 -6.42 -9.84
N GLN A 144 4.62 -7.60 -10.44
CA GLN A 144 4.09 -8.74 -9.71
C GLN A 144 5.00 -9.15 -8.54
N LEU A 145 6.32 -9.17 -8.75
CA LEU A 145 7.30 -9.44 -7.69
C LEU A 145 7.34 -8.35 -6.61
N PHE A 146 7.13 -7.09 -6.99
CA PHE A 146 7.07 -5.97 -6.05
C PHE A 146 5.86 -6.06 -5.11
N LEU A 147 4.71 -6.53 -5.60
CA LEU A 147 3.51 -6.69 -4.79
C LEU A 147 3.47 -8.01 -4.04
N GLN A 148 4.32 -8.97 -4.34
CA GLN A 148 4.29 -10.25 -3.66
C GLN A 148 4.58 -10.04 -2.16
N PRO A 149 3.68 -10.48 -1.26
CA PRO A 149 3.93 -10.38 0.17
C PRO A 149 5.02 -11.37 0.57
N ALA A 150 5.75 -11.04 1.63
CA ALA A 150 6.61 -11.98 2.33
C ALA A 150 5.76 -13.06 3.00
N GLN A 151 6.23 -14.31 3.09
CA GLN A 151 5.55 -15.29 3.94
C GLN A 151 5.87 -15.06 5.42
N GLN A 152 7.03 -14.48 5.69
CA GLN A 152 7.47 -14.16 7.04
C GLN A 152 8.23 -12.83 7.06
N LEU A 153 7.95 -12.02 8.07
CA LEU A 153 8.71 -10.80 8.36
C LEU A 153 9.40 -10.93 9.71
N THR A 154 10.66 -10.51 9.78
CA THR A 154 11.38 -10.29 11.03
C THR A 154 11.61 -8.80 11.18
N VAL A 155 11.04 -8.22 12.23
CA VAL A 155 11.12 -6.79 12.52
C VAL A 155 11.98 -6.58 13.75
N SER A 156 13.08 -5.86 13.60
CA SER A 156 13.87 -5.33 14.72
C SER A 156 13.72 -3.82 14.78
N GLN A 157 13.33 -3.33 15.94
CA GLN A 157 13.11 -1.91 16.16
C GLN A 157 14.12 -1.37 17.17
N LYS A 158 14.90 -0.39 16.74
CA LYS A 158 15.86 0.35 17.56
C LYS A 158 15.83 1.80 17.14
N ASP A 159 15.00 2.60 17.83
CA ASP A 159 14.78 3.99 17.46
C ASP A 159 16.11 4.76 17.24
N PRO A 160 16.24 5.52 16.14
CA PRO A 160 15.21 5.87 15.14
C PRO A 160 15.12 4.93 13.91
N GLU A 161 15.69 3.72 14.00
CA GLU A 161 15.79 2.75 12.91
C GLU A 161 14.89 1.53 13.16
N ILE A 162 14.11 1.16 12.15
CA ILE A 162 13.32 -0.07 12.14
C ILE A 162 13.76 -0.88 10.94
N ASP A 163 14.30 -2.08 11.18
CA ASP A 163 14.69 -3.00 10.13
C ASP A 163 13.63 -4.08 9.98
N VAL A 164 13.20 -4.31 8.75
CA VAL A 164 12.29 -5.38 8.37
C VAL A 164 13.03 -6.28 7.38
N THR A 165 13.18 -7.56 7.73
CA THR A 165 13.77 -8.58 6.86
C THR A 165 12.69 -9.58 6.49
N ASP A 166 12.56 -9.93 5.22
CA ASP A 166 11.64 -10.98 4.78
C ASP A 166 12.31 -12.34 4.57
N ASP A 167 11.52 -13.33 4.15
CA ASP A 167 11.94 -14.70 3.86
C ASP A 167 12.79 -14.86 2.59
N ASP A 168 12.89 -13.81 1.76
CA ASP A 168 13.77 -13.73 0.59
C ASP A 168 15.10 -13.01 0.90
N ASP A 169 15.42 -12.79 2.18
CA ASP A 169 16.56 -12.01 2.69
C ASP A 169 16.58 -10.55 2.21
N ARG A 170 15.44 -10.00 1.76
CA ARG A 170 15.31 -8.57 1.44
C ARG A 170 15.19 -7.79 2.74
N LYS A 171 15.97 -6.73 2.86
CA LYS A 171 16.08 -5.87 4.03
C LYS A 171 15.56 -4.48 3.72
N PHE A 172 14.60 -4.04 4.52
CA PHE A 172 14.04 -2.71 4.49
C PHE A 172 14.39 -1.97 5.78
N ALA A 173 15.20 -0.92 5.66
CA ALA A 173 15.58 -0.07 6.78
C ALA A 173 14.73 1.21 6.76
N PHE A 174 13.93 1.43 7.81
CA PHE A 174 13.05 2.60 7.94
C PHE A 174 13.65 3.56 8.96
N TYR A 175 13.85 4.82 8.55
CA TYR A 175 14.44 5.85 9.40
C TYR A 175 13.41 6.92 9.75
N THR A 176 13.17 7.14 11.05
CA THR A 176 12.15 8.07 11.54
C THR A 176 12.67 9.44 11.94
N ASP A 177 13.96 9.73 11.71
CA ASP A 177 14.64 10.96 12.11
C ASP A 177 14.80 11.99 10.99
N ASN A 178 14.09 11.80 9.87
CA ASN A 178 14.15 12.67 8.70
C ASN A 178 15.53 12.80 8.03
N ARG A 179 16.43 11.83 8.25
CA ARG A 179 17.70 11.78 7.54
C ARG A 179 17.51 11.59 6.02
N LYS A 180 18.48 12.04 5.25
CA LYS A 180 18.52 11.79 3.80
C LYS A 180 18.91 10.32 3.56
N ILE A 181 18.09 9.61 2.78
CA ILE A 181 18.36 8.22 2.42
C ILE A 181 19.17 8.15 1.13
N GLU A 182 20.29 7.45 1.18
CA GLU A 182 21.06 7.12 -0.01
C GLU A 182 20.60 5.78 -0.59
N LYS A 183 20.69 5.65 -1.91
CA LYS A 183 20.40 4.37 -2.56
C LYS A 183 21.49 3.37 -2.17
N SER A 184 21.09 2.25 -1.59
CA SER A 184 21.99 1.14 -1.30
C SER A 184 22.68 0.63 -2.57
N LYS A 185 23.91 0.14 -2.42
CA LYS A 185 24.62 -0.62 -3.47
C LYS A 185 24.16 -2.09 -3.52
N ASP A 186 23.66 -2.59 -2.39
CA ASP A 186 23.10 -3.93 -2.28
C ASP A 186 21.64 -3.91 -2.80
N PRO A 187 21.32 -4.68 -3.86
CA PRO A 187 19.97 -4.73 -4.40
C PRO A 187 18.93 -5.31 -3.42
N ASN A 188 19.37 -6.08 -2.43
CA ASN A 188 18.49 -6.67 -1.41
C ASN A 188 18.31 -5.75 -0.20
N HIS A 189 19.00 -4.62 -0.13
CA HIS A 189 18.86 -3.65 0.96
C HIS A 189 18.24 -2.37 0.42
N GLN A 190 17.14 -1.92 1.01
CA GLN A 190 16.51 -0.65 0.67
C GLN A 190 16.21 0.19 1.90
N GLY A 191 16.70 1.42 1.92
CA GLY A 191 16.36 2.40 2.95
C GLY A 191 15.10 3.20 2.58
N PHE A 192 14.35 3.61 3.60
CA PHE A 192 13.17 4.46 3.48
C PHE A 192 13.20 5.60 4.49
N LEU A 193 12.74 6.77 4.03
CA LEU A 193 12.32 7.82 4.93
C LEU A 193 10.95 7.43 5.48
N ALA A 194 10.85 7.34 6.80
CA ALA A 194 9.63 6.95 7.48
C ALA A 194 9.23 7.99 8.53
N LYS A 195 7.95 7.96 8.91
CA LYS A 195 7.41 8.76 10.01
C LYS A 195 6.34 7.96 10.74
N TRP A 196 6.17 8.26 12.03
CA TRP A 196 5.03 7.78 12.78
C TRP A 196 3.82 8.69 12.53
N ASP A 197 2.74 8.11 12.04
CA ASP A 197 1.41 8.68 11.98
C ASP A 197 0.56 7.98 13.05
N GLU A 198 0.38 8.65 14.20
CA GLU A 198 -0.14 8.02 15.43
C GLU A 198 0.64 6.75 15.82
N PHE A 199 0.10 5.56 15.54
CA PHE A 199 0.69 4.25 15.82
C PHE A 199 1.14 3.51 14.56
N ARG A 200 1.05 4.16 13.39
CA ARG A 200 1.36 3.59 12.09
C ARG A 200 2.69 4.13 11.59
N LEU A 201 3.62 3.25 11.25
CA LEU A 201 4.86 3.61 10.57
C LEU A 201 4.53 3.81 9.09
N VAL A 202 4.77 5.00 8.54
CA VAL A 202 4.47 5.35 7.15
C VAL A 202 5.75 5.69 6.43
N ALA A 203 5.98 5.08 5.27
CA ALA A 203 7.15 5.27 4.44
C ALA A 203 6.76 5.50 2.98
N GLU A 204 7.49 6.39 2.29
CA GLU A 204 7.31 6.64 0.87
C GLU A 204 8.44 6.00 0.05
N GLY A 205 8.09 5.41 -1.08
CA GLY A 205 9.03 4.76 -1.99
C GLY A 205 8.69 4.96 -3.46
N LYS A 206 9.46 4.31 -4.34
CA LYS A 206 9.18 4.21 -5.77
C LYS A 206 8.95 2.76 -6.19
N ASP A 207 7.90 2.53 -6.97
CA ASP A 207 7.59 1.23 -7.57
C ASP A 207 8.57 0.94 -8.74
N PRO A 208 8.53 -0.27 -9.33
CA PRO A 208 9.38 -0.60 -10.49
C PRO A 208 9.18 0.29 -11.72
N HIS A 209 8.07 1.03 -11.81
CA HIS A 209 7.77 2.00 -12.86
C HIS A 209 8.21 3.42 -12.50
N GLY A 210 8.76 3.63 -11.31
CA GLY A 210 9.18 4.94 -10.81
C GLY A 210 8.05 5.80 -10.24
N ASN A 211 6.82 5.29 -10.16
CA ASN A 211 5.71 5.97 -9.50
C ASN A 211 5.90 5.94 -7.99
N LYS A 212 5.38 6.97 -7.31
CA LYS A 212 5.37 6.97 -5.85
C LYS A 212 4.40 5.93 -5.32
N TYR A 213 4.81 5.24 -4.26
CA TYR A 213 3.92 4.43 -3.44
C TYR A 213 4.16 4.75 -1.97
N GLU A 214 3.17 4.45 -1.14
CA GLU A 214 3.26 4.50 0.30
C GLU A 214 3.19 3.06 0.82
N ARG A 215 4.06 2.74 1.78
CA ARG A 215 4.04 1.51 2.55
C ARG A 215 3.88 1.87 4.00
N SER A 216 2.95 1.22 4.68
CA SER A 216 2.74 1.44 6.09
C SER A 216 2.60 0.16 6.88
N TYR A 217 2.96 0.24 8.16
CA TYR A 217 2.87 -0.84 9.12
C TYR A 217 2.14 -0.37 10.37
N ASP A 218 1.16 -1.12 10.82
CA ASP A 218 0.50 -0.90 12.09
C ASP A 218 0.17 -2.22 12.77
N VAL A 219 0.28 -2.24 14.09
CA VAL A 219 -0.03 -3.41 14.90
C VAL A 219 -1.48 -3.34 15.36
N LEU A 220 -2.22 -4.41 15.08
CA LEU A 220 -3.63 -4.60 15.39
C LEU A 220 -3.81 -5.55 16.57
N GLU A 221 -5.07 -5.62 17.05
CA GLU A 221 -5.56 -6.68 17.94
C GLU A 221 -4.71 -6.94 19.20
N GLY A 222 -4.44 -5.90 20.00
CA GLY A 222 -3.72 -6.09 21.26
C GLY A 222 -2.27 -6.60 21.09
N ASN A 223 -1.69 -6.38 19.91
CA ASN A 223 -0.35 -6.79 19.49
C ASN A 223 -0.18 -8.21 18.99
N GLN A 224 -1.22 -8.79 18.37
CA GLN A 224 -1.17 -10.13 17.80
C GLN A 224 -1.08 -10.14 16.28
N GLN A 225 -1.47 -9.04 15.62
CA GLN A 225 -1.40 -8.92 14.17
C GLN A 225 -0.60 -7.70 13.74
N LEU A 226 0.16 -7.85 12.67
CA LEU A 226 0.81 -6.76 11.96
C LEU A 226 0.10 -6.60 10.62
N ARG A 227 -0.38 -5.40 10.34
CA ARG A 227 -0.88 -5.05 9.01
C ARG A 227 0.18 -4.27 8.26
N GLU A 228 0.57 -4.81 7.12
CA GLU A 228 1.26 -4.07 6.07
C GLU A 228 0.23 -3.52 5.09
N THR A 229 0.33 -2.24 4.71
CA THR A 229 -0.50 -1.66 3.66
C THR A 229 0.36 -1.05 2.58
N LEU A 230 0.15 -1.48 1.33
CA LEU A 230 0.70 -0.84 0.14
C LEU A 230 -0.37 0.02 -0.52
N PHE A 231 -0.11 1.32 -0.59
CA PHE A 231 -0.92 2.28 -1.33
C PHE A 231 -0.16 2.74 -2.57
N LEU A 232 -0.79 2.56 -3.73
CA LEU A 232 -0.18 2.82 -5.03
C LEU A 232 -1.20 3.45 -5.99
N LYS A 233 -0.70 4.22 -6.94
CA LYS A 233 -1.48 4.76 -8.05
C LYS A 233 -1.03 4.08 -9.34
N ILE A 234 -1.96 3.46 -10.07
CA ILE A 234 -1.65 2.70 -11.28
C ILE A 234 -2.36 3.30 -12.50
N GLY A 235 -1.67 3.16 -13.64
CA GLY A 235 -2.20 3.49 -14.95
C GLY A 235 -2.25 4.99 -15.21
N ARG A 236 -2.69 5.37 -16.41
CA ARG A 236 -2.70 6.76 -16.87
C ARG A 236 -3.68 7.66 -16.09
N ASN A 237 -4.69 7.05 -15.46
CA ASN A 237 -5.71 7.79 -14.72
C ASN A 237 -5.42 7.86 -13.21
N ASN A 238 -4.24 7.39 -12.77
CA ASN A 238 -3.85 7.35 -11.35
C ASN A 238 -4.87 6.62 -10.46
N THR A 239 -5.36 5.47 -10.90
CA THR A 239 -6.30 4.65 -10.10
C THR A 239 -5.60 4.25 -8.80
N GLU A 240 -6.18 4.65 -7.67
CA GLU A 240 -5.65 4.38 -6.34
C GLU A 240 -6.02 2.96 -5.92
N ILE A 241 -5.03 2.22 -5.40
CA ILE A 241 -5.20 0.86 -4.90
C ILE A 241 -4.53 0.76 -3.54
N SER A 242 -5.26 0.20 -2.59
CA SER A 242 -4.73 -0.26 -1.30
C SER A 242 -4.74 -1.78 -1.26
N ILE A 243 -3.60 -2.35 -0.92
CA ILE A 243 -3.43 -3.79 -0.70
C ILE A 243 -2.98 -3.98 0.74
N HIS A 244 -3.72 -4.79 1.49
CA HIS A 244 -3.44 -5.08 2.89
C HIS A 244 -2.91 -6.52 3.03
N TYR A 245 -1.78 -6.68 3.70
CA TYR A 245 -1.29 -7.98 4.14
C TYR A 245 -1.37 -8.04 5.66
N LEU A 246 -2.02 -9.07 6.18
CA LEU A 246 -2.12 -9.33 7.60
C LEU A 246 -1.15 -10.44 7.97
N TYR A 247 -0.38 -10.22 9.02
CA TYR A 247 0.57 -11.18 9.55
C TYR A 247 0.27 -11.44 11.01
N ASP A 248 0.29 -12.70 11.42
CA ASP A 248 0.13 -13.11 12.82
C ASP A 248 1.49 -13.16 13.51
N LEU A 249 1.53 -12.74 14.77
CA LEU A 249 2.73 -12.79 15.61
C LEU A 249 3.13 -14.25 15.87
N VAL A 250 4.35 -14.62 15.48
CA VAL A 250 4.95 -15.93 15.77
C VAL A 250 5.79 -15.86 17.04
N SER A 251 6.63 -14.83 17.15
CA SER A 251 7.49 -14.62 18.31
C SER A 251 7.70 -13.12 18.52
N ARG A 252 7.74 -12.71 19.78
CA ARG A 252 8.05 -11.32 20.12
C ARG A 252 9.57 -11.15 20.22
N ALA A 253 10.11 -10.10 19.61
CA ALA A 253 11.49 -9.73 19.82
C ALA A 253 11.69 -9.34 21.29
N PRO A 254 12.81 -9.70 21.93
CA PRO A 254 13.08 -9.26 23.29
C PRO A 254 13.01 -7.73 23.32
N SER A 255 12.16 -7.17 24.20
CA SER A 255 12.11 -5.74 24.41
C SER A 255 13.51 -5.31 24.85
N GLN A 256 14.22 -4.54 24.02
CA GLN A 256 15.42 -3.85 24.48
C GLN A 256 14.93 -2.83 25.51
N GLY A 257 14.96 -3.22 26.78
CA GLY A 257 14.71 -2.31 27.89
C GLY A 257 15.69 -1.15 27.83
N PRO A 258 15.35 0.01 28.41
CA PRO A 258 16.28 1.13 28.45
C PRO A 258 17.60 0.63 29.04
N ALA A 259 18.70 0.87 28.32
CA ALA A 259 20.04 0.63 28.83
C ALA A 259 20.12 1.33 30.20
N SER A 260 20.17 0.53 31.26
CA SER A 260 20.34 1.05 32.61
C SER A 260 21.73 1.71 32.64
N GLN A 261 21.74 3.03 32.73
CA GLN A 261 22.92 3.80 33.14
C GLN A 261 22.84 4.02 34.66
#